data_AF-A0A1B1G7U0-F1
#
_entry.id   AF-A0A1B1G7U0-F1
#
_cell.length_a   1.000
_cell.length_b   1.000
_cell.length_c   1.000
_cell.angle_alpha   90.00
_cell.angle_beta   90.00
_cell.angle_gamma   90.00
#
_symmetry.space_group_name_H-M   'P 1'
#
loop_
_entity.id
_entity.type
_entity.pdbx_description
1 polymer ?
#
loop_
_entity_poly.entity_id
_entity_poly.type
_entity_poly.pdbx_seq_one_letter_code
_entity_poly.pdbx_strand_id
1 'polypeptide(L)'
;MNYITSYLEKMTKHTFRTSIVEYQRFLDKKLRSVEMYIKYLIERKGNVGSLIDRLTLSLENKYIDMLDKEYIDCAEEIEHKDIEQIKCELNEMEADYARIEADLSQQATERANIETECDLIERISLVA
;
A
#
# COMPACT_ATOMS: atom_id res chain seq x y z
N MET A 1 45.68 -27.07 23.81
CA MET A 1 44.48 -26.51 23.14
C MET A 1 44.19 -27.40 21.95
N ASN A 2 42.98 -27.97 21.82
CA ASN A 2 42.67 -28.92 20.76
C ASN A 2 42.50 -28.16 19.43
N TYR A 3 43.34 -28.46 18.44
CA TYR A 3 43.33 -27.83 17.12
C TYR A 3 41.95 -27.88 16.45
N ILE A 4 41.22 -28.97 16.64
CA ILE A 4 39.86 -29.15 16.12
C ILE A 4 38.90 -28.14 16.75
N THR A 5 39.00 -27.90 18.06
CA THR A 5 38.16 -26.92 18.76
C THR A 5 38.37 -25.51 18.22
N SER A 6 39.63 -25.07 18.09
CA SER A 6 39.93 -23.73 17.55
C SER A 6 39.55 -23.58 16.07
N TYR A 7 39.62 -24.66 15.28
CA TYR A 7 39.14 -24.65 13.91
C TYR A 7 37.62 -24.50 13.84
N LEU A 8 36.88 -25.30 14.63
CA LEU A 8 35.41 -25.23 14.69
C LEU A 8 34.95 -23.85 15.16
N GLU A 9 35.55 -23.28 16.20
CA GLU A 9 35.24 -21.93 16.67
C GLU A 9 35.41 -20.87 15.57
N LYS A 10 36.51 -20.93 14.82
CA LYS A 10 36.76 -20.00 13.69
C LYS A 10 35.73 -20.18 12.57
N MET A 11 35.43 -21.42 12.20
CA MET A 11 34.46 -21.72 11.15
C MET A 11 33.06 -21.25 11.56
N THR A 12 32.61 -21.57 12.77
CA THR A 12 31.31 -21.12 13.30
C THR A 12 31.21 -19.61 13.32
N LYS A 13 32.25 -18.91 13.81
CA LYS A 13 32.27 -17.45 13.83
C LYS A 13 32.22 -16.84 12.43
N HIS A 14 32.93 -17.43 11.47
CA HIS A 14 32.90 -16.98 10.08
C HIS A 14 31.52 -17.18 9.46
N THR A 15 30.95 -18.38 9.56
CA THR A 15 29.62 -18.68 9.05
C THR A 15 28.57 -17.76 9.65
N PHE A 16 28.59 -17.56 10.97
CA PHE A 16 27.62 -16.69 11.65
C PHE A 16 27.68 -15.24 11.15
N ARG A 17 28.89 -14.69 10.99
CA ARG A 17 29.08 -13.33 10.45
C ARG A 17 28.60 -13.22 9.01
N THR A 18 28.88 -14.21 8.17
CA THR A 18 28.40 -14.23 6.79
C THR A 18 26.86 -14.26 6.76
N SER A 19 26.23 -15.10 7.58
CA SER A 19 24.77 -15.16 7.67
C SER A 19 24.14 -13.85 8.13
N ILE A 20 24.75 -13.14 9.08
CA ILE A 20 24.28 -11.81 9.51
C ILE A 20 24.31 -10.82 8.35
N VAL A 21 25.42 -10.74 7.62
CA VAL A 21 25.58 -9.82 6.49
C VAL A 21 24.60 -10.15 5.36
N GLU A 22 24.38 -11.44 5.08
CA GLU A 22 23.40 -11.88 4.09
C GLU A 22 21.98 -11.51 4.50
N TYR A 23 21.63 -11.70 5.78
CA TYR A 23 20.30 -11.35 6.29
C TYR A 23 20.06 -9.84 6.27
N GLN A 24 21.05 -9.02 6.67
CA GLN A 24 20.98 -7.57 6.56
C GLN A 24 20.69 -7.12 5.11
N ARG A 25 21.43 -7.65 4.13
CA ARG A 25 21.19 -7.35 2.71
C ARG A 25 19.80 -7.80 2.23
N PHE A 26 19.29 -8.89 2.77
CA PHE A 26 17.94 -9.35 2.46
C PHE A 26 16.89 -8.38 3.01
N LEU A 27 17.01 -7.97 4.27
CA LEU A 27 16.12 -7.00 4.89
C LEU A 27 16.15 -5.64 4.18
N ASP A 28 17.33 -5.13 3.81
CA ASP A 28 17.47 -3.87 3.05
C ASP A 28 16.69 -3.92 1.73
N LYS A 29 16.80 -5.03 0.99
CA LYS A 29 16.04 -5.22 -0.27
C LYS A 29 14.55 -5.29 -0.01
N LYS A 30 14.13 -5.99 1.04
CA LYS A 30 12.73 -6.15 1.41
C LYS A 30 12.13 -4.80 1.82
N LEU A 31 12.82 -4.03 2.67
CA LEU A 31 12.42 -2.70 3.10
C LEU A 31 12.24 -1.76 1.90
N ARG A 32 13.24 -1.68 1.03
CA ARG A 32 13.17 -0.88 -0.19
C ARG A 32 12.01 -1.27 -1.10
N SER A 33 11.73 -2.56 -1.23
CA SER A 33 10.58 -3.05 -2.01
C SER A 33 9.26 -2.60 -1.42
N VAL A 34 9.10 -2.69 -0.10
CA VAL A 34 7.88 -2.24 0.61
C VAL A 34 7.71 -0.73 0.48
N GLU A 35 8.78 0.05 0.63
CA GLU A 35 8.74 1.51 0.45
C GLU A 35 8.34 1.91 -0.97
N MET A 36 8.89 1.24 -1.99
CA MET A 36 8.51 1.47 -3.39
C MET A 36 7.03 1.14 -3.62
N TYR A 37 6.54 0.05 -3.05
CA TYR A 37 5.14 -0.33 -3.19
C TYR A 37 4.19 0.63 -2.46
N ILE A 38 4.53 1.07 -1.25
CA ILE A 38 3.80 2.12 -0.53
C ILE A 38 3.72 3.40 -1.37
N LYS A 39 4.84 3.83 -1.95
CA LYS A 39 4.87 5.02 -2.82
C LYS A 39 3.93 4.88 -4.01
N TYR A 40 3.97 3.73 -4.68
CA TYR A 40 3.06 3.42 -5.78
C TYR A 40 1.60 3.47 -5.35
N LEU A 41 1.26 2.87 -4.21
CA LEU A 41 -0.11 2.88 -3.67
C LEU A 41 -0.60 4.29 -3.34
N ILE A 42 0.26 5.15 -2.78
CA ILE A 42 -0.07 6.57 -2.53
C ILE A 42 -0.37 7.31 -3.83
N GLU A 43 0.46 7.13 -4.86
CA GLU A 43 0.23 7.75 -6.17
C GLU A 43 -1.06 7.25 -6.82
N ARG A 44 -1.29 5.93 -6.79
CA ARG A 44 -2.52 5.32 -7.31
C ARG A 44 -3.75 5.82 -6.55
N LYS A 45 -3.68 5.92 -5.22
CA LYS A 45 -4.75 6.48 -4.37
C LYS A 45 -5.12 7.89 -4.80
N GLY A 46 -4.13 8.75 -5.03
CA GLY A 46 -4.34 10.12 -5.53
C GLY A 46 -5.01 10.14 -6.90
N ASN A 47 -4.58 9.27 -7.82
CA ASN A 47 -5.19 9.16 -9.15
C ASN A 47 -6.65 8.71 -9.07
N VAL A 48 -6.95 7.65 -8.30
CA VAL A 48 -8.33 7.16 -8.10
C VAL A 48 -9.20 8.23 -7.42
N GLY A 49 -8.69 8.91 -6.40
CA GLY A 49 -9.38 10.05 -5.77
C GLY A 49 -9.75 11.13 -6.78
N SER A 50 -8.83 11.50 -7.68
CA SER A 50 -9.12 12.50 -8.72
C SER A 50 -10.17 12.04 -9.74
N LEU A 51 -10.31 10.73 -9.97
CA LEU A 51 -11.35 10.17 -10.84
C LEU A 51 -12.71 10.22 -10.14
N ILE A 52 -12.76 9.87 -8.85
CA ILE A 52 -13.96 10.00 -8.02
C ILE A 52 -14.44 11.46 -8.05
N ASP A 53 -13.56 12.43 -7.79
CA ASP A 53 -13.93 13.85 -7.80
C ASP A 53 -14.54 14.28 -9.13
N ARG A 54 -13.96 13.83 -10.26
CA ARG A 54 -14.48 14.14 -11.61
C ARG A 54 -15.84 13.49 -11.86
N LEU A 55 -16.03 12.24 -11.47
CA LEU A 55 -17.29 11.53 -11.64
C LEU A 55 -18.38 12.15 -10.77
N THR A 56 -18.06 12.55 -9.54
CA THR A 56 -18.97 13.28 -8.65
C THR A 56 -19.42 14.60 -9.27
N LEU A 57 -18.49 15.40 -9.79
CA LEU A 57 -18.83 16.63 -10.50
C LEU A 57 -19.69 16.36 -11.74
N SER A 58 -19.39 15.30 -12.49
CA SER A 58 -20.20 14.91 -13.65
C SER A 58 -21.62 14.50 -13.25
N LEU A 59 -21.77 13.81 -12.12
CA LEU A 59 -23.05 13.41 -11.58
C LEU A 59 -23.87 14.63 -11.14
N GLU A 60 -23.27 15.55 -10.39
CA GLU A 60 -23.89 16.81 -9.96
C GLU A 60 -24.35 17.64 -11.16
N ASN A 61 -23.49 17.81 -12.17
CA ASN A 61 -23.85 18.53 -13.40
C ASN A 61 -25.01 17.88 -14.14
N LYS A 62 -25.07 16.53 -14.19
CA LYS A 62 -26.20 15.81 -14.78
C LYS A 62 -27.50 16.06 -14.03
N TYR A 63 -27.46 16.12 -12.69
CA TYR A 63 -28.63 16.48 -11.89
C TYR A 63 -29.11 17.91 -12.16
N ILE A 64 -28.19 18.88 -12.28
CA ILE A 64 -28.52 20.27 -12.64
C ILE A 64 -29.17 20.33 -14.03
N ASP A 65 -28.55 19.69 -15.04
CA ASP A 65 -29.05 19.67 -16.41
C ASP A 65 -30.49 19.13 -16.51
N MET A 66 -30.86 18.18 -15.65
CA MET A 66 -32.22 17.63 -15.63
C MET A 66 -33.21 18.56 -14.95
N LEU A 67 -32.83 19.16 -13.82
CA LEU A 67 -33.65 20.17 -13.14
C LEU A 67 -33.92 21.39 -14.03
N ASP A 68 -32.98 21.74 -14.91
CA ASP A 68 -33.14 22.85 -15.85
C ASP A 68 -33.99 22.48 -17.07
N LYS A 69 -33.99 21.20 -17.50
CA LYS A 69 -34.72 20.72 -18.70
C LYS A 69 -36.15 20.28 -18.40
N GLU A 70 -36.36 19.66 -17.25
CA GLU A 70 -37.66 19.22 -16.80
C GLU A 70 -38.15 20.20 -15.73
N TYR A 71 -39.34 20.78 -15.91
CA TYR A 71 -40.01 21.56 -14.85
C TYR A 71 -40.42 20.57 -13.74
N ILE A 72 -39.46 20.12 -12.95
CA ILE A 72 -39.66 19.19 -11.85
C ILE A 72 -40.25 19.98 -10.68
N ASP A 73 -41.59 20.01 -10.60
CA ASP A 73 -42.36 20.73 -9.56
C ASP A 73 -42.38 19.99 -8.21
N CYS A 74 -41.91 18.73 -8.16
CA CYS A 74 -41.87 17.90 -6.95
C CYS A 74 -40.79 16.79 -7.02
N ALA A 75 -40.39 16.26 -5.86
CA ALA A 75 -39.38 15.22 -5.77
C ALA A 75 -39.85 13.90 -6.41
N GLU A 76 -39.32 13.57 -7.58
CA GLU A 76 -39.53 12.31 -8.28
C GLU A 76 -38.19 11.54 -8.44
N GLU A 77 -38.25 10.21 -8.51
CA GLU A 77 -37.08 9.38 -8.74
C GLU A 77 -36.67 9.50 -10.22
N ILE A 78 -35.49 10.11 -10.45
CA ILE A 78 -35.03 10.37 -11.81
C ILE A 78 -34.29 9.14 -12.34
N GLU A 79 -35.01 8.28 -13.06
CA GLU A 79 -34.43 7.14 -13.79
C GLU A 79 -33.73 7.60 -15.08
N HIS A 80 -32.52 8.15 -14.93
CA HIS A 80 -31.70 8.52 -16.08
C HIS A 80 -30.52 7.54 -16.23
N LYS A 81 -30.47 6.84 -17.38
CA LYS A 81 -29.44 5.83 -17.66
C LYS A 81 -28.01 6.32 -17.43
N ASP A 82 -27.71 7.56 -17.83
CA ASP A 82 -26.38 8.16 -17.61
C ASP A 82 -26.04 8.34 -16.12
N ILE A 83 -27.03 8.64 -15.27
CA ILE A 83 -26.82 8.81 -13.82
C ILE A 83 -26.51 7.47 -13.18
N GLU A 84 -27.28 6.44 -13.51
CA GLU A 84 -27.03 5.09 -12.99
C GLU A 84 -25.67 4.56 -13.45
N GLN A 85 -25.26 4.88 -14.68
CA GLN A 85 -23.91 4.56 -15.14
C GLN A 85 -22.84 5.27 -14.30
N ILE A 86 -22.94 6.58 -14.09
CA ILE A 86 -21.96 7.34 -13.29
C ILE A 86 -21.92 6.83 -11.85
N LYS A 87 -23.06 6.49 -11.25
CA LYS A 87 -23.13 5.88 -9.90
C LYS A 87 -22.43 4.53 -9.84
N CYS A 88 -22.62 3.67 -10.84
CA CYS A 88 -21.92 2.38 -10.92
C CYS A 88 -20.40 2.59 -11.01
N GLU A 89 -19.95 3.51 -11.88
CA GLU A 89 -18.52 3.84 -12.01
C GLU A 89 -17.94 4.42 -10.70
N LEU A 90 -18.68 5.28 -10.01
CA LEU A 90 -18.30 5.79 -8.69
C LEU A 90 -18.14 4.65 -7.67
N ASN A 91 -19.11 3.74 -7.57
CA ASN A 91 -19.04 2.61 -6.65
C ASN A 91 -17.82 1.72 -6.89
N GLU A 92 -17.47 1.48 -8.15
CA GLU A 92 -16.27 0.70 -8.51
C GLU A 92 -14.99 1.42 -8.08
N MET A 93 -14.90 2.73 -8.35
CA MET A 93 -13.73 3.54 -7.99
C MET A 93 -13.57 3.68 -6.47
N GLU A 94 -14.65 3.86 -5.73
CA GLU A 94 -14.66 3.92 -4.27
C GLU A 94 -14.25 2.56 -3.65
N ALA A 95 -14.73 1.45 -4.21
CA ALA A 95 -14.30 0.12 -3.78
C ALA A 95 -12.80 -0.08 -4.01
N ASP A 96 -12.27 0.36 -5.15
CA ASP A 96 -10.84 0.33 -5.43
C ASP A 96 -10.03 1.25 -4.51
N TYR A 97 -10.54 2.44 -4.20
CA TYR A 97 -9.93 3.36 -3.24
C TYR A 97 -9.83 2.71 -1.84
N ALA A 98 -10.91 2.08 -1.37
CA ALA A 98 -10.95 1.37 -0.10
C ALA A 98 -9.96 0.19 -0.04
N ARG A 99 -9.81 -0.56 -1.15
CA ARG A 99 -8.80 -1.62 -1.27
C ARG A 99 -7.38 -1.04 -1.15
N ILE A 100 -7.10 0.06 -1.83
CA ILE A 100 -5.79 0.73 -1.76
C ILE A 100 -5.48 1.19 -0.32
N GLU A 101 -6.47 1.70 0.42
CA GLU A 101 -6.28 2.05 1.83
C GLU A 101 -5.98 0.85 2.73
N ALA A 102 -6.69 -0.27 2.51
CA ALA A 102 -6.43 -1.51 3.23
C ALA A 102 -5.00 -2.02 2.95
N ASP A 103 -4.58 -2.02 1.68
CA ASP A 103 -3.23 -2.40 1.27
C ASP A 103 -2.18 -1.49 1.91
N LEU A 104 -2.39 -0.16 1.91
CA LEU A 104 -1.48 0.79 2.56
C LEU A 104 -1.31 0.49 4.07
N SER A 105 -2.40 0.19 4.76
CA SER A 105 -2.37 -0.18 6.18
C SER A 105 -1.58 -1.48 6.42
N GLN A 106 -1.80 -2.48 5.55
CA GLN A 106 -1.04 -3.73 5.60
C GLN A 106 0.46 -3.48 5.35
N GLN A 107 0.81 -2.69 4.34
CA GLN A 107 2.21 -2.38 4.03
C GLN A 107 2.89 -1.56 5.12
N ALA A 108 2.17 -0.66 5.79
CA ALA A 108 2.69 0.06 6.96
C ALA A 108 3.06 -0.90 8.11
N THR A 109 2.21 -1.91 8.34
CA THR A 109 2.49 -2.96 9.34
C THR A 109 3.70 -3.80 8.94
N GLU A 110 3.77 -4.21 7.67
CA GLU A 110 4.90 -4.98 7.15
C GLU A 110 6.22 -4.19 7.26
N ARG A 111 6.20 -2.89 6.95
CA ARG A 111 7.37 -2.02 7.09
C ARG A 111 7.86 -1.98 8.53
N ALA A 112 6.97 -1.78 9.50
CA ALA A 112 7.31 -1.75 10.92
C ALA A 112 7.90 -3.09 11.41
N ASN A 113 7.39 -4.22 10.91
CA ASN A 113 7.94 -5.53 11.20
C ASN A 113 9.37 -5.68 10.67
N ILE A 114 9.61 -5.26 9.41
CA ILE A 114 10.94 -5.32 8.80
C ILE A 114 11.92 -4.40 9.55
N GLU A 115 11.51 -3.19 9.92
CA GLU A 115 12.31 -2.27 10.74
C GLU A 115 12.68 -2.91 12.07
N THR A 116 11.74 -3.62 12.71
CA THR A 116 12.00 -4.36 13.96
C THR A 116 13.01 -5.50 13.75
N GLU A 117 12.93 -6.22 12.63
CA GLU A 117 13.91 -7.26 12.26
C GLU A 117 15.30 -6.65 11.99
N CYS A 118 15.37 -5.48 11.37
CA CYS A 118 16.61 -4.73 11.14
C CYS A 118 17.27 -4.36 12.47
N ASP A 119 16.51 -3.81 13.41
CA ASP A 119 17.01 -3.46 14.75
C ASP A 119 17.53 -4.69 15.50
N LEU A 120 16.84 -5.82 15.38
CA LEU A 120 17.25 -7.07 16.01
C LEU A 120 18.57 -7.59 15.42
N ILE A 121 18.69 -7.64 14.08
CA ILE A 121 19.91 -8.14 13.44
C ILE A 121 21.10 -7.21 13.70
N GLU A 122 20.88 -5.90 13.80
CA GLU A 122 21.91 -4.94 14.20
C GLU A 122 22.40 -5.26 15.62
N ARG A 123 21.49 -5.46 16.59
CA ARG A 123 21.87 -5.82 17.96
C ARG A 123 22.64 -7.14 18.02
N ILE A 124 22.22 -8.14 17.25
CA ILE A 124 22.93 -9.43 17.15
C ILE A 124 24.33 -9.21 16.57
N SER A 125 24.47 -8.36 15.56
CA SER A 125 25.76 -8.08 14.92
C SER A 125 26.77 -7.43 15.88
N LEU A 126 26.31 -6.61 16.83
CA LEU A 126 27.16 -5.94 17.82
C LEU A 126 27.78 -6.91 18.83
N VAL A 127 27.17 -8.07 19.05
CA VAL A 127 27.64 -9.08 20.02
C VAL A 127 28.32 -10.30 19.38
N ALA A 128 28.52 -10.29 18.04
CA ALA A 128 29.00 -11.42 17.21
C ALA A 128 30.52 -11.42 16.86
#